data_AF-A0A9D7FK17-F1
#
_entry.id   AF-A0A9D7FK17-F1
#
_cell.length_a   1.000
_cell.length_b   1.000
_cell.length_c   1.000
_cell.angle_alpha   90.00
_cell.angle_beta   90.00
_cell.angle_gamma   90.00
#
_symmetry.space_group_name_H-M   'P 1'
#
loop_
_entity.id
_entity.type
_entity.pdbx_description
1 polymer ?
#
loop_
_entity_poly.entity_id
_entity_poly.type
_entity_poly.pdbx_seq_one_letter_code
_entity_poly.pdbx_strand_id
1 'polypeptide(L)'
;MDTKAFFATHPKYVLPFDPFAASFYMVSRYEEHLPFIKDKHDRFEAAQSLAFQKGFLHKPIVNIYAKKIREILAEAFPELQFKDKKYEYVSTIDIDNAWAFKEKGFLRTTGALLRSLSRFDFHSIVERVSVLVNKNPDPFYMYDHLFEIQNKYKICTIYFFLLGDYAENDKNVSGSRRNFQTLIKSIADYCEVGIHPSYASNTDSSKLKLEKKRLEKIVRREITKSRQHFLKLSFPATYHDLIENDITDDYTMGFADEVGFRAGICSSFYYYDLNREIQTRLRIHPFAVMDATLRFYMKVQPAEVMSYVGPLIKEVKAVNGTFMSLWHNESISNMKPWEGWKEVYEDVVKQHIKLIKHLCHTEINKSKWDNTIKLSPEGIVYAASWYLDIVSPGWEALMDDDYKFIFPLCNRSKFGFSYLYQPHFTQQGGLFSISGFPSTNKVKQFLDAIPEKYKLIEINLNTSNHIDAFNTGKVSKRRTHHLSLRKPIEGYGKLF
;
A
#
# COMPACT_ATOMS: atom_id res chain seq x y z
N MET A 1 -4.70 -29.19 -4.36
CA MET A 1 -4.33 -27.90 -5.00
C MET A 1 -5.47 -26.92 -4.78
N ASP A 2 -5.36 -25.99 -3.83
CA ASP A 2 -6.44 -25.02 -3.56
C ASP A 2 -6.21 -23.69 -4.28
N THR A 3 -6.07 -23.74 -5.62
CA THR A 3 -6.07 -22.50 -6.42
C THR A 3 -6.73 -22.74 -7.77
N LYS A 4 -7.34 -21.71 -8.35
CA LYS A 4 -7.95 -21.79 -9.68
C LYS A 4 -6.85 -21.92 -10.73
N ALA A 5 -7.11 -22.69 -11.78
CA ALA A 5 -6.18 -22.93 -12.88
C ALA A 5 -6.93 -23.16 -14.18
N PHE A 6 -6.26 -22.92 -15.30
CA PHE A 6 -6.77 -23.14 -16.66
C PHE A 6 -5.59 -23.53 -17.57
N PHE A 7 -5.89 -23.98 -18.79
CA PHE A 7 -4.97 -24.73 -19.67
C PHE A 7 -4.53 -26.07 -19.06
N ALA A 8 -5.49 -26.99 -18.92
CA ALA A 8 -5.23 -28.32 -18.37
C ALA A 8 -4.16 -29.08 -19.18
N THR A 9 -3.31 -29.81 -18.48
CA THR A 9 -2.25 -30.65 -19.06
C THR A 9 -2.53 -32.12 -18.77
N HIS A 10 -1.81 -33.01 -19.45
CA HIS A 10 -1.94 -34.45 -19.20
C HIS A 10 -1.49 -34.80 -17.76
N PRO A 11 -2.18 -35.71 -17.04
CA PRO A 11 -1.83 -36.11 -15.67
C PRO A 11 -0.42 -36.69 -15.45
N LYS A 12 0.36 -36.87 -16.53
CA LYS A 12 1.75 -37.35 -16.46
C LYS A 12 2.74 -36.24 -16.07
N TYR A 13 2.32 -34.98 -16.21
CA TYR A 13 3.15 -33.82 -15.88
C TYR A 13 2.98 -33.44 -14.41
N VAL A 14 4.00 -32.77 -13.86
CA VAL A 14 4.06 -32.38 -12.44
C VAL A 14 2.90 -31.47 -12.04
N LEU A 15 2.50 -30.56 -12.95
CA LEU A 15 1.36 -29.68 -12.75
C LEU A 15 0.20 -30.14 -13.66
N PRO A 16 -1.06 -30.12 -13.17
CA PRO A 16 -2.24 -30.49 -13.94
C PRO A 16 -2.73 -29.37 -14.88
N PHE A 17 -1.95 -28.31 -15.02
CA PHE A 17 -2.18 -27.20 -15.94
C PHE A 17 -0.83 -26.59 -16.38
N ASP A 18 -0.86 -25.78 -17.44
CA ASP A 18 0.30 -25.03 -17.91
C ASP A 18 0.36 -23.65 -17.22
N PRO A 19 1.25 -23.46 -16.23
CA PRO A 19 1.34 -22.20 -15.52
C PRO A 19 1.95 -21.08 -16.36
N PHE A 20 2.70 -21.38 -17.42
CA PHE A 20 3.31 -20.39 -18.29
C PHE A 20 2.27 -19.85 -19.28
N ALA A 21 1.50 -20.73 -19.92
CA ALA A 21 0.39 -20.32 -20.79
C ALA A 21 -0.68 -19.55 -20.00
N ALA A 22 -1.03 -20.03 -18.79
CA ALA A 22 -1.98 -19.35 -17.92
C ALA A 22 -1.46 -17.96 -17.50
N SER A 23 -0.19 -17.86 -17.12
CA SER A 23 0.41 -16.58 -16.76
C SER A 23 0.45 -15.62 -17.95
N PHE A 24 0.88 -16.11 -19.12
CA PHE A 24 0.95 -15.33 -20.35
C PHE A 24 -0.42 -14.76 -20.72
N TYR A 25 -1.47 -15.58 -20.74
CA TYR A 25 -2.85 -15.14 -21.00
C TYR A 25 -3.29 -14.01 -20.07
N MET A 26 -2.98 -14.11 -18.76
CA MET A 26 -3.35 -13.09 -17.79
C MET A 26 -2.56 -11.79 -17.98
N VAL A 27 -1.23 -11.86 -18.10
CA VAL A 27 -0.36 -10.67 -18.10
C VAL A 27 -0.33 -9.95 -19.45
N SER A 28 -0.53 -10.66 -20.56
CA SER A 28 -0.67 -10.05 -21.89
C SER A 28 -2.04 -9.40 -22.08
N ARG A 29 -2.97 -9.59 -21.14
CA ARG A 29 -4.38 -9.18 -21.27
C ARG A 29 -5.00 -9.72 -22.55
N TYR A 30 -4.70 -10.97 -22.91
CA TYR A 30 -5.13 -11.58 -24.17
C TYR A 30 -6.64 -11.40 -24.46
N GLU A 31 -7.47 -11.49 -23.42
CA GLU A 31 -8.92 -11.28 -23.50
C GLU A 31 -9.34 -9.89 -24.02
N GLU A 32 -8.52 -8.86 -23.81
CA GLU A 32 -8.80 -7.49 -24.26
C GLU A 32 -8.36 -7.22 -25.71
N HIS A 33 -7.65 -8.18 -26.32
CA HIS A 33 -7.38 -8.18 -27.77
C HIS A 33 -8.50 -8.85 -28.56
N LEU A 34 -9.42 -9.55 -27.88
CA LEU A 34 -10.61 -10.14 -28.47
C LEU A 34 -11.77 -9.13 -28.49
N PRO A 35 -12.83 -9.33 -29.30
CA PRO A 35 -14.01 -8.48 -29.24
C PRO A 35 -14.66 -8.49 -27.85
N PHE A 36 -14.91 -7.32 -27.28
CA PHE A 36 -15.60 -7.14 -26.00
C PHE A 36 -16.52 -5.92 -26.04
N ILE A 37 -17.46 -5.84 -25.10
CA ILE A 37 -18.37 -4.70 -24.96
C ILE A 37 -17.67 -3.62 -24.15
N LYS A 38 -17.47 -2.46 -24.76
CA LYS A 38 -16.85 -1.32 -24.09
C LYS A 38 -17.85 -0.62 -23.19
N ASP A 39 -17.37 -0.13 -22.04
CA ASP A 39 -18.15 0.79 -21.23
C ASP A 39 -18.25 2.20 -21.88
N LYS A 40 -18.94 3.13 -21.22
CA LYS A 40 -19.12 4.52 -21.70
C LYS A 40 -17.81 5.31 -21.90
N HIS A 41 -16.68 4.79 -21.41
CA HIS A 41 -15.34 5.39 -21.51
C HIS A 41 -14.40 4.58 -22.42
N ASP A 42 -14.93 3.64 -23.19
CA ASP A 42 -14.21 2.71 -24.05
C ASP A 42 -13.37 1.65 -23.31
N ARG A 43 -13.70 1.33 -22.04
CA ARG A 43 -12.89 0.45 -21.19
C ARG A 43 -13.43 -0.98 -21.16
N PHE A 44 -12.54 -1.92 -20.80
CA PHE A 44 -12.86 -3.31 -20.52
C PHE A 44 -13.34 -3.47 -19.07
N GLU A 45 -14.56 -3.97 -18.88
CA GLU A 45 -15.19 -4.13 -17.55
C GLU A 45 -14.81 -5.45 -16.88
N ALA A 46 -14.73 -5.44 -15.55
CA ALA A 46 -14.33 -6.61 -14.76
C ALA A 46 -15.23 -7.82 -14.99
N ALA A 47 -16.54 -7.61 -15.13
CA ALA A 47 -17.54 -8.67 -15.34
C ALA A 47 -17.27 -9.54 -16.59
N GLN A 48 -16.59 -8.99 -17.60
CA GLN A 48 -16.23 -9.70 -18.83
C GLN A 48 -14.96 -10.54 -18.66
N SER A 49 -14.16 -10.28 -17.62
CA SER A 49 -12.90 -10.99 -17.41
C SER A 49 -13.11 -12.44 -17.00
N LEU A 50 -12.20 -13.32 -17.44
CA LEU A 50 -12.14 -14.70 -16.94
C LEU A 50 -12.03 -14.75 -15.41
N ALA A 51 -11.27 -13.82 -14.83
CA ALA A 51 -11.03 -13.73 -13.40
C ALA A 51 -12.30 -13.47 -12.59
N PHE A 52 -13.16 -12.57 -13.07
CA PHE A 52 -14.45 -12.31 -12.45
C PHE A 52 -15.40 -13.51 -12.63
N GLN A 53 -15.57 -13.97 -13.88
CA GLN A 53 -16.50 -15.06 -14.21
C GLN A 53 -16.21 -16.37 -13.47
N LYS A 54 -14.95 -16.62 -13.12
CA LYS A 54 -14.52 -17.84 -12.40
C LYS A 54 -14.20 -17.59 -10.92
N GLY A 55 -14.46 -16.38 -10.41
CA GLY A 55 -14.37 -16.04 -8.99
C GLY A 55 -12.95 -16.03 -8.43
N PHE A 56 -11.95 -15.58 -9.21
CA PHE A 56 -10.57 -15.42 -8.76
C PHE A 56 -10.00 -14.01 -8.94
N LEU A 57 -10.83 -13.02 -9.28
CA LEU A 57 -10.42 -11.62 -9.45
C LEU A 57 -9.61 -11.05 -8.27
N HIS A 58 -9.94 -11.48 -7.05
CA HIS A 58 -9.27 -11.05 -5.82
C HIS A 58 -8.01 -11.85 -5.48
N LYS A 59 -7.49 -12.68 -6.39
CA LYS A 59 -6.27 -13.47 -6.21
C LYS A 59 -5.18 -13.02 -7.19
N PRO A 60 -3.95 -12.76 -6.74
CA PRO A 60 -2.82 -12.52 -7.64
C PRO A 60 -2.33 -13.87 -8.19
N ILE A 61 -3.17 -14.50 -9.02
CA ILE A 61 -3.03 -15.90 -9.44
C ILE A 61 -1.68 -16.19 -10.10
N VAL A 62 -1.13 -15.25 -10.86
CA VAL A 62 0.19 -15.38 -11.50
C VAL A 62 1.30 -15.43 -10.46
N ASN A 63 1.21 -14.61 -9.40
CA ASN A 63 2.15 -14.69 -8.28
C ASN A 63 2.04 -16.02 -7.51
N ILE A 64 0.81 -16.53 -7.36
CA ILE A 64 0.56 -17.84 -6.74
C ILE A 64 1.19 -18.96 -7.58
N TYR A 65 1.06 -18.90 -8.92
CA TYR A 65 1.72 -19.86 -9.82
C TYR A 65 3.25 -19.79 -9.70
N ALA A 66 3.82 -18.58 -9.70
CA ALA A 66 5.27 -18.40 -9.56
C ALA A 66 5.79 -18.95 -8.22
N LYS A 67 5.05 -18.76 -7.12
CA LYS A 67 5.37 -19.33 -5.80
C LYS A 67 5.37 -20.85 -5.82
N LYS A 68 4.39 -21.47 -6.49
CA LYS A 68 4.33 -22.94 -6.64
C LYS A 68 5.47 -23.50 -7.47
N ILE A 69 5.80 -22.83 -8.59
CA ILE A 69 6.95 -23.22 -9.41
C ILE A 69 8.22 -23.16 -8.57
N ARG A 70 8.41 -22.11 -7.76
CA ARG A 70 9.54 -22.01 -6.82
C ARG A 70 9.58 -23.19 -5.84
N GLU A 71 8.44 -23.56 -5.24
CA GLU A 71 8.36 -24.70 -4.31
C GLU A 71 8.77 -26.01 -4.97
N ILE A 72 8.26 -26.29 -6.17
CA ILE A 72 8.61 -27.49 -6.97
C ILE A 72 10.10 -27.49 -7.33
N LEU A 73 10.63 -26.36 -7.76
CA LEU A 73 12.04 -26.23 -8.12
C LEU A 73 12.96 -26.39 -6.90
N ALA A 74 12.58 -25.87 -5.74
CA ALA A 74 13.35 -26.02 -4.51
C ALA A 74 13.37 -27.46 -4.01
N GLU A 75 12.29 -28.22 -4.21
CA GLU A 75 12.22 -29.64 -3.89
C GLU A 75 13.10 -30.48 -4.84
N ALA A 76 13.06 -30.17 -6.14
CA ALA A 76 13.84 -30.89 -7.15
C ALA A 76 15.33 -30.52 -7.17
N PHE A 77 15.67 -29.28 -6.80
CA PHE A 77 17.02 -28.72 -6.84
C PHE A 77 17.34 -27.97 -5.53
N PRO A 78 17.70 -28.68 -4.44
CA PRO A 78 17.92 -28.08 -3.11
C PRO A 78 19.02 -27.01 -3.07
N GLU A 79 19.97 -27.05 -4.01
CA GLU A 79 21.04 -26.07 -4.17
C GLU A 79 20.60 -24.76 -4.84
N LEU A 80 19.41 -24.73 -5.44
CA LEU A 80 18.89 -23.55 -6.14
C LEU A 80 18.49 -22.46 -5.14
N GLN A 81 19.25 -21.37 -5.13
CA GLN A 81 18.97 -20.23 -4.26
C GLN A 81 18.00 -19.25 -4.90
N PHE A 82 16.91 -18.95 -4.20
CA PHE A 82 15.96 -17.92 -4.59
C PHE A 82 16.21 -16.62 -3.82
N LYS A 83 16.05 -15.49 -4.50
CA LYS A 83 16.01 -14.20 -3.82
C LYS A 83 14.67 -14.04 -3.12
N ASP A 84 14.72 -13.75 -1.83
CA ASP A 84 13.53 -13.41 -1.07
C ASP A 84 12.99 -12.03 -1.47
N LYS A 85 11.72 -12.01 -1.85
CA LYS A 85 10.96 -10.77 -2.01
C LYS A 85 10.35 -10.38 -0.67
N LYS A 86 10.16 -9.08 -0.49
CA LYS A 86 9.42 -8.52 0.66
C LYS A 86 8.16 -7.88 0.15
N TYR A 87 7.12 -7.92 0.98
CA TYR A 87 5.91 -7.15 0.75
C TYR A 87 6.25 -5.66 0.66
N GLU A 88 5.66 -4.99 -0.32
CA GLU A 88 5.79 -3.55 -0.53
C GLU A 88 4.40 -2.91 -0.64
N TYR A 89 4.32 -1.63 -0.25
CA TYR A 89 3.14 -0.81 -0.48
C TYR A 89 3.53 0.45 -1.24
N VAL A 90 2.78 0.75 -2.29
CA VAL A 90 2.91 1.98 -3.06
C VAL A 90 1.55 2.67 -3.08
N SER A 91 1.50 3.87 -2.52
CA SER A 91 0.36 4.75 -2.69
C SER A 91 0.54 5.55 -3.96
N THR A 92 -0.54 5.81 -4.70
CA THR A 92 -0.48 6.66 -5.88
C THR A 92 -1.63 7.65 -5.85
N ILE A 93 -1.34 8.91 -6.17
CA ILE A 93 -2.30 10.01 -6.05
C ILE A 93 -2.48 10.70 -7.41
N ASP A 94 -3.70 10.69 -7.92
CA ASP A 94 -4.06 11.38 -9.15
C ASP A 94 -4.59 12.78 -8.82
N ILE A 95 -4.00 13.78 -9.48
CA ILE A 95 -4.32 15.20 -9.27
C ILE A 95 -5.15 15.69 -10.47
N ASP A 96 -6.43 15.31 -10.48
CA ASP A 96 -7.42 15.76 -11.47
C ASP A 96 -7.83 17.21 -11.22
N ASN A 97 -7.91 17.59 -9.95
CA ASN A 97 -8.21 18.94 -9.50
C ASN A 97 -7.30 19.32 -8.34
N ALA A 98 -6.31 20.17 -8.60
CA ALA A 98 -5.39 20.62 -7.55
C ALA A 98 -6.06 21.51 -6.48
N TRP A 99 -7.19 22.13 -6.82
CA TRP A 99 -8.02 22.94 -5.93
C TRP A 99 -9.50 22.69 -6.25
N ALA A 100 -10.37 22.83 -5.25
CA ALA A 100 -11.82 22.83 -5.43
C ALA A 100 -12.30 24.21 -5.92
N PHE A 101 -11.78 25.28 -5.31
CA PHE A 101 -12.27 26.64 -5.51
C PHE A 101 -11.18 27.62 -5.93
N LYS A 102 -10.01 27.60 -5.28
CA LYS A 102 -8.89 28.50 -5.60
C LYS A 102 -8.33 28.20 -6.99
N GLU A 103 -7.65 29.18 -7.59
CA GLU A 103 -6.95 29.06 -8.89
C GLU A 103 -7.83 28.73 -10.12
N LYS A 104 -9.14 28.53 -9.97
CA LYS A 104 -10.08 28.23 -11.07
C LYS A 104 -10.36 29.44 -11.99
N GLY A 105 -10.03 30.65 -11.54
CA GLY A 105 -10.22 31.90 -12.29
C GLY A 105 -11.65 32.44 -12.27
N PHE A 106 -11.80 33.72 -12.65
CA PHE A 106 -13.04 34.48 -12.47
C PHE A 106 -14.27 33.86 -13.15
N LEU A 107 -14.18 33.51 -14.44
CA LEU A 107 -15.30 32.96 -15.21
C LEU A 107 -15.87 31.68 -14.60
N ARG A 108 -15.00 30.74 -14.19
CA ARG A 108 -15.42 29.47 -13.57
C ARG A 108 -16.06 29.69 -12.20
N THR A 109 -15.50 30.60 -11.41
CA THR A 109 -16.03 30.96 -10.09
C THR A 109 -17.41 31.59 -10.21
N THR A 110 -17.58 32.58 -11.08
CA THR A 110 -18.86 33.27 -11.29
C THR A 110 -19.92 32.32 -11.84
N GLY A 111 -19.58 31.50 -12.84
CA GLY A 111 -20.50 30.50 -13.38
C GLY A 111 -20.94 29.45 -12.34
N ALA A 112 -20.03 29.04 -11.44
CA ALA A 112 -20.36 28.14 -10.35
C ALA A 112 -21.29 28.80 -9.31
N LEU A 113 -21.05 30.07 -8.95
CA LEU A 113 -21.91 30.82 -8.04
C LEU A 113 -23.32 31.00 -8.60
N LEU A 114 -23.45 31.39 -9.87
CA LEU A 114 -24.75 31.52 -10.55
C LEU A 114 -25.52 30.20 -10.58
N ARG A 115 -24.81 29.08 -10.81
CA ARG A 115 -25.40 27.73 -10.79
C ARG A 115 -25.86 27.31 -9.39
N SER A 116 -25.08 27.63 -8.36
CA SER A 116 -25.49 27.34 -6.97
C SER A 116 -26.67 28.22 -6.55
N LEU A 117 -26.70 29.48 -6.96
CA LEU A 117 -27.84 30.39 -6.74
C LEU A 117 -29.12 29.86 -7.41
N SER A 118 -29.04 29.44 -8.67
CA SER A 118 -30.22 28.91 -9.39
C SER A 118 -30.73 27.58 -8.82
N ARG A 119 -29.88 26.84 -8.10
CA ARG A 119 -30.23 25.60 -7.40
C ARG A 119 -30.57 25.80 -5.91
N PHE A 120 -30.59 27.04 -5.43
CA PHE A 120 -30.77 27.38 -4.01
C PHE A 120 -29.77 26.67 -3.06
N ASP A 121 -28.57 26.35 -3.56
CA ASP A 121 -27.51 25.71 -2.80
C ASP A 121 -26.63 26.76 -2.10
N PHE A 122 -27.20 27.36 -1.06
CA PHE A 122 -26.52 28.40 -0.27
C PHE A 122 -25.31 27.88 0.49
N HIS A 123 -25.29 26.60 0.84
CA HIS A 123 -24.14 25.97 1.51
C HIS A 123 -22.89 26.05 0.63
N SER A 124 -22.99 25.59 -0.62
CA SER A 124 -21.86 25.64 -1.57
C SER A 124 -21.39 27.07 -1.88
N ILE A 125 -22.29 28.05 -1.83
CA ILE A 125 -21.94 29.48 -1.99
C ILE A 125 -21.09 29.94 -0.81
N VAL A 126 -21.57 29.71 0.41
CA VAL A 126 -20.88 30.13 1.64
C VAL A 126 -19.51 29.46 1.74
N GLU A 127 -19.44 28.15 1.47
CA GLU A 127 -18.18 27.40 1.46
C GLU A 127 -17.20 28.00 0.45
N ARG A 128 -17.61 28.16 -0.81
CA ARG A 128 -16.77 28.75 -1.87
C ARG A 128 -16.28 30.15 -1.51
N VAL A 129 -17.17 31.03 -1.06
CA VAL A 129 -16.81 32.41 -0.68
C VAL A 129 -15.82 32.38 0.48
N SER A 130 -16.06 31.55 1.50
CA SER A 130 -15.17 31.45 2.67
C SER A 130 -13.74 31.03 2.29
N VAL A 131 -13.60 30.14 1.31
CA VAL A 131 -12.29 29.71 0.80
C VAL A 131 -11.63 30.81 -0.03
N LEU A 132 -12.39 31.49 -0.90
CA LEU A 132 -11.87 32.55 -1.78
C LEU A 132 -11.39 33.79 -1.00
N VAL A 133 -12.04 34.12 0.12
CA VAL A 133 -11.59 35.20 1.03
C VAL A 133 -10.57 34.74 2.06
N ASN A 134 -10.04 33.50 1.93
CA ASN A 134 -9.06 32.89 2.82
C ASN A 134 -9.50 32.72 4.29
N LYS A 135 -10.81 32.69 4.56
CA LYS A 135 -11.32 32.34 5.89
C LYS A 135 -11.13 30.85 6.20
N ASN A 136 -11.27 30.00 5.18
CA ASN A 136 -11.09 28.55 5.27
C ASN A 136 -10.04 28.08 4.24
N PRO A 137 -9.31 26.98 4.52
CA PRO A 137 -8.43 26.35 3.53
C PRO A 137 -9.24 25.77 2.36
N ASP A 138 -8.61 25.61 1.19
CA ASP A 138 -9.26 24.93 0.07
C ASP A 138 -9.33 23.42 0.36
N PRO A 139 -10.50 22.79 0.28
CA PRO A 139 -10.67 21.41 0.73
C PRO A 139 -9.85 20.40 -0.08
N PHE A 140 -9.55 20.68 -1.35
CA PHE A 140 -8.75 19.76 -2.18
C PHE A 140 -7.25 19.92 -1.95
N TYR A 141 -6.83 20.98 -1.23
CA TYR A 141 -5.43 21.23 -0.92
C TYR A 141 -4.98 20.37 0.27
N MET A 142 -4.88 19.06 0.04
CA MET A 142 -4.57 18.03 1.06
C MET A 142 -3.11 17.61 1.09
N TYR A 143 -2.22 18.33 0.41
CA TYR A 143 -0.83 17.93 0.19
C TYR A 143 -0.01 17.83 1.49
N ASP A 144 -0.16 18.79 2.40
CA ASP A 144 0.54 18.76 3.69
C ASP A 144 0.14 17.52 4.50
N HIS A 145 -1.16 17.20 4.52
CA HIS A 145 -1.66 16.02 5.20
C HIS A 145 -1.17 14.71 4.55
N LEU A 146 -1.11 14.67 3.21
CA LEU A 146 -0.52 13.56 2.48
C LEU A 146 0.96 13.37 2.86
N PHE A 147 1.75 14.46 2.93
CA PHE A 147 3.14 14.41 3.36
C PHE A 147 3.28 13.96 4.82
N GLU A 148 2.39 14.38 5.72
CA GLU A 148 2.35 13.91 7.10
C GLU A 148 2.17 12.39 7.16
N ILE A 149 1.17 11.85 6.44
CA ILE A 149 0.92 10.41 6.36
C ILE A 149 2.14 9.69 5.77
N GLN A 150 2.72 10.20 4.68
CA GLN A 150 3.92 9.64 4.06
C GLN A 150 5.08 9.56 5.04
N ASN A 151 5.35 10.66 5.77
CA ASN A 151 6.45 10.73 6.71
C ASN A 151 6.21 9.89 7.96
N LYS A 152 4.97 9.85 8.46
CA LYS A 152 4.53 9.06 9.61
C LYS A 152 4.65 7.57 9.32
N TYR A 153 4.27 7.15 8.12
CA TYR A 153 4.14 5.74 7.75
C TYR A 153 5.22 5.20 6.82
N LYS A 154 6.15 6.06 6.39
CA LYS A 154 7.30 5.73 5.52
C LYS A 154 6.88 5.00 4.25
N ILE A 155 5.80 5.44 3.64
CA ILE A 155 5.27 4.86 2.40
C ILE A 155 5.88 5.53 1.17
N CYS A 156 6.11 4.74 0.12
CA CYS A 156 6.38 5.28 -1.20
C CYS A 156 5.08 5.88 -1.78
N THR A 157 5.13 7.10 -2.29
CA THR A 157 3.98 7.73 -2.97
C THR A 157 4.40 8.35 -4.31
N ILE A 158 3.59 8.12 -5.34
CA ILE A 158 3.77 8.67 -6.68
C ILE A 158 2.59 9.57 -7.02
N TYR A 159 2.85 10.77 -7.54
CA TYR A 159 1.80 11.73 -7.91
C TYR A 159 1.68 11.85 -9.44
N PHE A 160 0.46 11.74 -9.97
CA PHE A 160 0.19 11.93 -11.39
C PHE A 160 -0.57 13.22 -11.62
N PHE A 161 -0.04 14.11 -12.47
CA PHE A 161 -0.61 15.43 -12.70
C PHE A 161 -1.33 15.53 -14.04
N LEU A 162 -2.60 15.92 -14.00
CA LEU A 162 -3.40 16.24 -15.18
C LEU A 162 -3.02 17.63 -15.71
N LEU A 163 -2.38 17.67 -16.88
CA LEU A 163 -1.89 18.90 -17.53
C LEU A 163 -2.50 19.14 -18.93
N GLY A 164 -3.61 18.45 -19.21
CA GLY A 164 -4.44 18.68 -20.39
C GLY A 164 -5.06 20.07 -20.42
N ASP A 165 -5.45 20.50 -21.61
CA ASP A 165 -6.25 21.71 -21.76
C ASP A 165 -7.65 21.50 -21.17
N TYR A 166 -8.28 22.58 -20.70
CA TYR A 166 -9.60 22.49 -20.07
C TYR A 166 -10.63 21.93 -21.06
N ALA A 167 -11.28 20.84 -20.67
CA ALA A 167 -12.29 20.13 -21.45
C ALA A 167 -13.41 19.57 -20.55
N GLU A 168 -14.35 18.85 -21.15
CA GLU A 168 -15.47 18.26 -20.41
C GLU A 168 -15.02 17.26 -19.34
N ASN A 169 -14.04 16.42 -19.65
CA ASN A 169 -13.49 15.42 -18.72
C ASN A 169 -12.25 15.95 -17.98
N ASP A 170 -11.52 16.92 -18.54
CA ASP A 170 -10.27 17.43 -17.99
C ASP A 170 -10.45 18.84 -17.39
N LYS A 171 -10.66 18.93 -16.07
CA LYS A 171 -11.10 20.17 -15.39
C LYS A 171 -10.04 20.86 -14.54
N ASN A 172 -8.79 20.41 -14.59
CA ASN A 172 -7.74 20.94 -13.74
C ASN A 172 -7.42 22.42 -14.05
N VAL A 173 -6.56 23.00 -13.22
CA VAL A 173 -5.98 24.32 -13.46
C VAL A 173 -4.96 24.22 -14.59
N SER A 174 -4.88 25.24 -15.46
CA SER A 174 -3.88 25.26 -16.53
C SER A 174 -2.46 25.14 -15.99
N GLY A 175 -1.65 24.27 -16.60
CA GLY A 175 -0.23 24.11 -16.31
C GLY A 175 0.62 25.38 -16.50
N SER A 176 0.09 26.43 -17.15
CA SER A 176 0.75 27.73 -17.25
C SER A 176 0.64 28.58 -15.98
N ARG A 177 -0.23 28.23 -15.03
CA ARG A 177 -0.42 29.00 -13.78
C ARG A 177 0.76 28.82 -12.84
N ARG A 178 1.34 29.93 -12.38
CA ARG A 178 2.50 29.94 -11.47
C ARG A 178 2.26 29.12 -10.20
N ASN A 179 1.11 29.26 -9.56
CA ASN A 179 0.81 28.53 -8.32
C ASN A 179 0.73 27.02 -8.54
N PHE A 180 0.19 26.57 -9.68
CA PHE A 180 0.19 25.15 -10.02
C PHE A 180 1.59 24.61 -10.32
N GLN A 181 2.41 25.38 -11.05
CA GLN A 181 3.81 25.01 -11.26
C GLN A 181 4.61 24.93 -9.95
N THR A 182 4.37 25.86 -9.03
CA THR A 182 5.00 25.83 -7.70
C THR A 182 4.61 24.58 -6.93
N LEU A 183 3.32 24.24 -6.90
CA LEU A 183 2.82 23.02 -6.25
C LEU A 183 3.44 21.74 -6.85
N ILE A 184 3.48 21.64 -8.18
CA ILE A 184 4.08 20.49 -8.86
C ILE A 184 5.56 20.36 -8.49
N LYS A 185 6.30 21.47 -8.49
CA LYS A 185 7.72 21.49 -8.10
C LYS A 185 7.92 21.06 -6.65
N SER A 186 7.15 21.62 -5.71
CA SER A 186 7.26 21.26 -4.30
C SER A 186 6.98 19.78 -4.05
N ILE A 187 6.06 19.17 -4.81
CA ILE A 187 5.83 17.73 -4.73
C ILE A 187 6.99 16.94 -5.36
N ALA A 188 7.48 17.38 -6.52
CA ALA A 188 8.58 16.73 -7.23
C ALA A 188 9.94 16.81 -6.50
N ASP A 189 10.09 17.71 -5.53
CA ASP A 189 11.29 17.81 -4.67
C ASP A 189 11.39 16.65 -3.67
N TYR A 190 10.26 16.05 -3.28
CA TYR A 190 10.21 14.99 -2.26
C TYR A 190 9.64 13.66 -2.74
N CYS A 191 8.90 13.66 -3.86
CA CYS A 191 8.21 12.48 -4.38
C CYS A 191 8.46 12.27 -5.87
N GLU A 192 8.22 11.05 -6.31
CA GLU A 192 8.16 10.76 -7.74
C GLU A 192 6.88 11.35 -8.34
N VAL A 193 7.00 11.84 -9.57
CA VAL A 193 5.89 12.43 -10.32
C VAL A 193 5.79 11.82 -11.70
N GLY A 194 4.57 11.66 -12.18
CA GLY A 194 4.24 11.17 -13.52
C GLY A 194 3.24 12.07 -14.23
N ILE A 195 3.10 11.86 -15.53
CA ILE A 195 2.04 12.51 -16.31
C ILE A 195 0.71 11.78 -16.07
N HIS A 196 -0.38 12.52 -15.96
CA HIS A 196 -1.74 11.99 -16.06
C HIS A 196 -2.32 12.44 -17.40
N PRO A 197 -2.11 11.70 -18.52
CA PRO A 197 -2.51 12.16 -19.84
C PRO A 197 -4.03 12.37 -19.91
N SER A 198 -4.44 13.45 -20.56
CA SER A 198 -5.83 13.86 -20.64
C SER A 198 -6.72 12.84 -21.33
N TYR A 199 -8.03 12.95 -21.14
CA TYR A 199 -8.99 12.08 -21.81
C TYR A 199 -8.83 12.12 -23.34
N ALA A 200 -8.57 13.30 -23.90
CA ALA A 200 -8.38 13.52 -25.34
C ALA A 200 -7.07 12.89 -25.88
N SER A 201 -6.05 12.68 -25.02
CA SER A 201 -4.78 12.09 -25.44
C SER A 201 -4.91 10.63 -25.91
N ASN A 202 -5.97 9.94 -25.53
CA ASN A 202 -6.28 8.58 -26.00
C ASN A 202 -6.73 8.52 -27.46
N THR A 203 -7.10 9.66 -28.05
CA THR A 203 -7.49 9.76 -29.48
C THR A 203 -6.51 10.61 -30.29
N ASP A 204 -5.65 11.38 -29.62
CA ASP A 204 -4.68 12.28 -30.25
C ASP A 204 -3.32 12.20 -29.51
N SER A 205 -2.40 11.41 -30.06
CA SER A 205 -1.07 11.19 -29.48
C SER A 205 -0.22 12.48 -29.41
N SER A 206 -0.55 13.51 -30.20
CA SER A 206 0.13 14.81 -30.11
C SER A 206 -0.15 15.52 -28.78
N LYS A 207 -1.31 15.26 -28.16
CA LYS A 207 -1.66 15.78 -26.83
C LYS A 207 -0.80 15.17 -25.75
N LEU A 208 -0.58 13.85 -25.75
CA LEU A 208 0.34 13.19 -24.81
C LEU A 208 1.72 13.84 -24.85
N LYS A 209 2.27 14.02 -26.06
CA LYS A 209 3.58 14.66 -26.27
C LYS A 209 3.62 16.08 -25.72
N LEU A 210 2.57 16.87 -25.95
CA LEU A 210 2.46 18.24 -25.47
C LEU A 210 2.37 18.30 -23.93
N GLU A 211 1.51 17.47 -23.35
CA GLU A 211 1.24 17.41 -21.90
C GLU A 211 2.46 16.91 -21.12
N LYS A 212 3.14 15.87 -21.62
CA LYS A 212 4.43 15.40 -21.09
C LYS A 212 5.46 16.53 -21.09
N LYS A 213 5.64 17.22 -22.22
CA LYS A 213 6.58 18.36 -22.33
C LYS A 213 6.24 19.50 -21.38
N ARG A 214 4.95 19.76 -21.10
CA ARG A 214 4.54 20.75 -20.10
C ARG A 214 5.05 20.35 -18.73
N LEU A 215 4.86 19.10 -18.31
CA LEU A 215 5.34 18.61 -17.02
C LEU A 215 6.87 18.67 -16.92
N GLU A 216 7.58 18.15 -17.93
CA GLU A 216 9.04 18.18 -18.01
C GLU A 216 9.59 19.61 -17.87
N LYS A 217 8.95 20.59 -18.54
CA LYS A 217 9.33 22.01 -18.43
C LYS A 217 9.15 22.56 -17.01
N ILE A 218 8.13 22.10 -16.29
CA ILE A 218 7.85 22.53 -14.91
C ILE A 218 8.88 21.93 -13.95
N VAL A 219 9.12 20.62 -14.02
CA VAL A 219 9.99 19.89 -13.07
C VAL A 219 11.46 19.85 -13.46
N ARG A 220 11.80 20.30 -14.68
CA ARG A 220 13.17 20.37 -15.23
C ARG A 220 13.89 19.02 -15.26
N ARG A 221 13.15 17.94 -15.49
CA ARG A 221 13.65 16.57 -15.64
C ARG A 221 12.74 15.79 -16.59
N GLU A 222 13.24 14.68 -17.13
CA GLU A 222 12.44 13.76 -17.94
C GLU A 222 11.32 13.14 -17.12
N ILE A 223 10.18 12.92 -17.77
CA ILE A 223 9.03 12.22 -17.18
C ILE A 223 8.90 10.86 -17.83
N THR A 224 9.00 9.80 -17.03
CA THR A 224 8.96 8.43 -17.53
C THR A 224 7.78 7.62 -17.01
N LYS A 225 6.97 8.21 -16.14
CA LYS A 225 5.81 7.56 -15.50
C LYS A 225 4.51 8.12 -16.05
N SER A 226 3.56 7.24 -16.34
CA SER A 226 2.24 7.61 -16.83
C SER A 226 1.12 6.88 -16.09
N ARG A 227 -0.02 7.54 -15.97
CA ARG A 227 -1.31 6.92 -15.66
C ARG A 227 -2.40 7.57 -16.50
N GLN A 228 -3.17 6.79 -17.25
CA GLN A 228 -4.22 7.35 -18.10
C GLN A 228 -5.41 7.86 -17.28
N HIS A 229 -5.88 9.06 -17.57
CA HIS A 229 -7.11 9.58 -17.01
C HIS A 229 -8.28 8.65 -17.35
N PHE A 230 -9.18 8.43 -16.38
CA PHE A 230 -10.26 7.44 -16.44
C PHE A 230 -9.82 5.97 -16.57
N LEU A 231 -8.52 5.65 -16.46
CA LEU A 231 -7.98 4.31 -16.71
C LEU A 231 -8.23 3.80 -18.14
N LYS A 232 -8.33 4.72 -19.09
CA LYS A 232 -8.62 4.39 -20.48
C LYS A 232 -7.39 3.73 -21.12
N LEU A 233 -7.53 2.45 -21.48
CA LEU A 233 -6.51 1.67 -22.18
C LEU A 233 -7.12 1.07 -23.43
N SER A 234 -6.48 1.30 -24.58
CA SER A 234 -6.81 0.69 -25.84
C SER A 234 -5.58 -0.05 -26.38
N PHE A 235 -5.63 -1.38 -26.35
CA PHE A 235 -4.51 -2.20 -26.83
C PHE A 235 -4.50 -2.31 -28.37
N PRO A 236 -3.32 -2.24 -29.02
CA PRO A 236 -2.02 -1.88 -28.45
C PRO A 236 -1.74 -0.35 -28.43
N ALA A 237 -2.63 0.45 -29.02
CA ALA A 237 -2.43 1.87 -29.34
C ALA A 237 -1.92 2.71 -28.16
N THR A 238 -2.59 2.65 -27.00
CA THR A 238 -2.20 3.47 -25.84
C THR A 238 -0.76 3.20 -25.39
N TYR A 239 -0.33 1.93 -25.39
CA TYR A 239 1.02 1.56 -24.96
C TYR A 239 2.07 1.83 -26.02
N HIS A 240 1.72 1.78 -27.32
CA HIS A 240 2.59 2.28 -28.38
C HIS A 240 2.84 3.78 -28.23
N ASP A 241 1.79 4.58 -28.00
CA ASP A 241 1.91 6.02 -27.79
C ASP A 241 2.79 6.36 -26.57
N LEU A 242 2.67 5.59 -25.47
CA LEU A 242 3.54 5.74 -24.30
C LEU A 242 5.01 5.46 -24.64
N ILE A 243 5.28 4.34 -25.33
CA ILE A 243 6.65 3.94 -25.73
C ILE A 243 7.26 4.98 -26.66
N GLU A 244 6.52 5.47 -27.65
CA GLU A 244 6.98 6.48 -28.61
C GLU A 244 7.26 7.85 -27.97
N ASN A 245 6.75 8.09 -26.77
CA ASN A 245 6.99 9.29 -25.98
C ASN A 245 7.95 9.05 -24.79
N ASP A 246 8.75 7.98 -24.83
CA ASP A 246 9.78 7.63 -23.84
C ASP A 246 9.22 7.42 -22.41
N ILE A 247 7.95 7.00 -22.30
CA ILE A 247 7.39 6.53 -21.03
C ILE A 247 7.85 5.09 -20.82
N THR A 248 8.45 4.82 -19.64
CA THR A 248 8.98 3.51 -19.27
C THR A 248 8.11 2.77 -18.28
N ASP A 249 7.23 3.46 -17.56
CA ASP A 249 6.42 2.88 -16.50
C ASP A 249 4.96 3.37 -16.57
N ASP A 250 4.01 2.45 -16.78
CA ASP A 250 2.58 2.71 -16.77
C ASP A 250 1.93 2.17 -15.49
N TYR A 251 1.04 2.96 -14.90
CA TYR A 251 0.36 2.67 -13.64
C TYR A 251 -1.17 2.59 -13.82
N THR A 252 -1.62 2.26 -15.02
CA THR A 252 -3.04 2.30 -15.42
C THR A 252 -3.74 0.94 -15.26
N MET A 253 -2.97 -0.15 -15.18
CA MET A 253 -3.51 -1.53 -15.19
C MET A 253 -4.27 -1.88 -13.90
N GLY A 254 -5.56 -1.56 -13.87
CA GLY A 254 -6.54 -2.00 -12.89
C GLY A 254 -7.95 -1.86 -13.46
N PHE A 255 -8.95 -2.37 -12.74
CA PHE A 255 -10.35 -2.20 -13.12
C PHE A 255 -10.90 -0.89 -12.57
N ALA A 256 -11.80 -0.26 -13.31
CA ALA A 256 -12.49 0.94 -12.86
C ALA A 256 -13.71 0.59 -12.00
N ASP A 257 -14.37 -0.52 -12.31
CA ASP A 257 -15.67 -0.95 -11.81
C ASP A 257 -15.60 -1.92 -10.63
N GLU A 258 -14.49 -2.64 -10.47
CA GLU A 258 -14.29 -3.60 -9.38
C GLU A 258 -12.88 -3.53 -8.78
N VAL A 259 -12.74 -3.95 -7.52
CA VAL A 259 -11.42 -4.14 -6.89
C VAL A 259 -10.82 -5.51 -7.25
N GLY A 260 -9.50 -5.62 -7.27
CA GLY A 260 -8.81 -6.89 -7.56
C GLY A 260 -7.69 -6.74 -8.59
N PHE A 261 -7.21 -7.88 -9.09
CA PHE A 261 -6.01 -7.93 -9.93
C PHE A 261 -6.40 -8.12 -11.40
N ARG A 262 -6.49 -7.02 -12.17
CA ARG A 262 -6.86 -7.05 -13.59
C ARG A 262 -6.02 -8.02 -14.40
N ALA A 263 -4.69 -7.92 -14.30
CA ALA A 263 -3.75 -8.84 -14.95
C ALA A 263 -3.46 -10.12 -14.13
N GLY A 264 -4.25 -10.42 -13.08
CA GLY A 264 -4.03 -11.56 -12.18
C GLY A 264 -2.68 -11.54 -11.44
N ILE A 265 -2.01 -10.40 -11.38
CA ILE A 265 -0.65 -10.25 -10.85
C ILE A 265 -0.56 -8.96 -10.02
N CYS A 266 0.22 -9.00 -8.93
CA CYS A 266 0.52 -7.88 -8.04
C CYS A 266 2.02 -7.52 -8.06
N SER A 267 2.72 -7.93 -9.10
CA SER A 267 4.12 -7.56 -9.36
C SER A 267 4.18 -6.87 -10.70
N SER A 268 5.10 -5.91 -10.82
CA SER A 268 5.32 -5.24 -12.10
C SER A 268 5.85 -6.22 -13.13
N PHE A 269 5.44 -6.05 -14.38
CA PHE A 269 5.83 -6.90 -15.51
C PHE A 269 6.04 -6.05 -16.76
N TYR A 270 6.75 -6.57 -17.76
CA TYR A 270 6.92 -5.86 -19.02
C TYR A 270 5.75 -6.14 -19.95
N TYR A 271 5.26 -5.11 -20.63
CA TYR A 271 4.23 -5.24 -21.64
C TYR A 271 4.74 -6.10 -22.81
N TYR A 272 3.96 -7.12 -23.14
CA TYR A 272 4.17 -7.97 -24.30
C TYR A 272 3.22 -7.55 -25.41
N ASP A 273 3.77 -7.08 -26.53
CA ASP A 273 3.00 -6.67 -27.69
C ASP A 273 2.63 -7.90 -28.52
N LEU A 274 1.39 -8.37 -28.37
CA LEU A 274 0.87 -9.54 -29.10
C LEU A 274 0.85 -9.34 -30.63
N ASN A 275 0.70 -8.11 -31.11
CA ASN A 275 0.66 -7.88 -32.55
C ASN A 275 2.06 -8.00 -33.18
N ARG A 276 3.10 -7.71 -32.39
CA ARG A 276 4.51 -7.76 -32.82
C ARG A 276 5.26 -8.98 -32.30
N GLU A 277 4.66 -9.78 -31.41
CA GLU A 277 5.26 -10.92 -30.71
C GLU A 277 6.59 -10.58 -30.00
N ILE A 278 6.63 -9.42 -29.33
CA ILE A 278 7.82 -8.95 -28.61
C ILE A 278 7.51 -8.46 -27.19
N GLN A 279 8.43 -8.73 -26.26
CA GLN A 279 8.45 -8.03 -24.98
C GLN A 279 9.02 -6.62 -25.19
N THR A 280 8.27 -5.61 -24.78
CA THR A 280 8.71 -4.21 -24.85
C THR A 280 9.48 -3.79 -23.59
N ARG A 281 9.96 -2.54 -23.57
CA ARG A 281 10.59 -1.93 -22.39
C ARG A 281 9.60 -1.24 -21.44
N LEU A 282 8.34 -1.12 -21.83
CA LEU A 282 7.29 -0.51 -21.00
C LEU A 282 6.94 -1.46 -19.85
N ARG A 283 7.15 -1.01 -18.62
CA ARG A 283 6.83 -1.74 -17.40
C ARG A 283 5.44 -1.35 -16.91
N ILE A 284 4.60 -2.34 -16.66
CA ILE A 284 3.25 -2.18 -16.14
C ILE A 284 3.26 -2.42 -14.64
N HIS A 285 2.67 -1.48 -13.90
CA HIS A 285 2.50 -1.53 -12.45
C HIS A 285 1.01 -1.64 -12.13
N PRO A 286 0.49 -2.86 -11.89
CA PRO A 286 -0.92 -3.04 -11.62
C PRO A 286 -1.30 -2.52 -10.23
N PHE A 287 -2.45 -1.86 -10.14
CA PHE A 287 -3.06 -1.49 -8.86
C PHE A 287 -4.27 -2.38 -8.57
N ALA A 288 -4.59 -2.54 -7.28
CA ALA A 288 -5.64 -3.46 -6.84
C ALA A 288 -6.91 -2.73 -6.36
N VAL A 289 -6.79 -1.47 -5.95
CA VAL A 289 -7.87 -0.69 -5.33
C VAL A 289 -7.79 0.76 -5.79
N MET A 290 -8.94 1.33 -6.11
CA MET A 290 -9.14 2.76 -6.35
C MET A 290 -10.32 3.28 -5.51
N ASP A 291 -10.17 4.49 -4.96
CA ASP A 291 -11.22 5.19 -4.21
C ASP A 291 -12.54 5.33 -4.98
N ALA A 292 -12.48 5.80 -6.23
CA ALA A 292 -13.63 6.00 -7.10
C ALA A 292 -14.34 4.68 -7.42
N THR A 293 -13.60 3.56 -7.56
CA THR A 293 -14.18 2.22 -7.72
C THR A 293 -15.08 1.87 -6.54
N LEU A 294 -14.52 1.95 -5.33
CA LEU A 294 -15.24 1.63 -4.10
C LEU A 294 -16.43 2.58 -3.89
N ARG A 295 -16.26 3.89 -4.12
CA ARG A 295 -17.29 4.91 -3.85
C ARG A 295 -18.43 4.93 -4.85
N PHE A 296 -18.10 4.95 -6.15
CA PHE A 296 -19.03 5.27 -7.21
C PHE A 296 -19.54 4.04 -7.96
N TYR A 297 -18.70 3.04 -8.16
CA TYR A 297 -19.08 1.81 -8.87
C TYR A 297 -19.67 0.79 -7.90
N MET A 298 -18.90 0.39 -6.89
CA MET A 298 -19.30 -0.59 -5.88
C MET A 298 -20.21 -0.01 -4.79
N LYS A 299 -20.25 1.33 -4.64
CA LYS A 299 -21.08 2.07 -3.67
C LYS A 299 -20.86 1.65 -2.21
N VAL A 300 -19.64 1.24 -1.89
CA VAL A 300 -19.21 0.82 -0.55
C VAL A 300 -19.16 2.02 0.38
N GLN A 301 -19.67 1.85 1.61
CA GLN A 301 -19.59 2.90 2.63
C GLN A 301 -18.19 2.94 3.24
N PRO A 302 -17.67 4.11 3.68
CA PRO A 302 -16.34 4.25 4.25
C PRO A 302 -16.00 3.20 5.33
N ALA A 303 -16.94 2.96 6.25
CA ALA A 303 -16.78 1.99 7.34
C ALA A 303 -16.61 0.53 6.87
N GLU A 304 -17.07 0.20 5.66
CA GLU A 304 -17.06 -1.16 5.11
C GLU A 304 -15.85 -1.40 4.20
N VAL A 305 -15.13 -0.36 3.76
CA VAL A 305 -14.05 -0.46 2.77
C VAL A 305 -13.00 -1.50 3.17
N MET A 306 -12.64 -1.57 4.45
CA MET A 306 -11.63 -2.51 4.92
C MET A 306 -12.03 -3.98 4.79
N SER A 307 -13.33 -4.29 4.71
CA SER A 307 -13.82 -5.66 4.44
C SER A 307 -13.52 -6.12 3.02
N TYR A 308 -13.40 -5.19 2.06
CA TYR A 308 -13.03 -5.45 0.67
C TYR A 308 -11.52 -5.37 0.46
N VAL A 309 -10.86 -4.37 1.05
CA VAL A 309 -9.44 -4.09 0.83
C VAL A 309 -8.53 -5.01 1.66
N GLY A 310 -8.93 -5.33 2.90
CA GLY A 310 -8.15 -6.19 3.81
C GLY A 310 -7.80 -7.57 3.23
N PRO A 311 -8.75 -8.30 2.63
CA PRO A 311 -8.47 -9.55 1.93
C PRO A 311 -7.44 -9.40 0.82
N LEU A 312 -7.53 -8.36 -0.02
CA LEU A 312 -6.57 -8.13 -1.11
C LEU A 312 -5.15 -7.93 -0.57
N ILE A 313 -4.99 -7.11 0.48
CA ILE A 313 -3.69 -6.90 1.15
C ILE A 313 -3.14 -8.23 1.68
N LYS A 314 -3.99 -9.08 2.27
CA LYS A 314 -3.58 -10.41 2.76
C LYS A 314 -3.06 -11.30 1.64
N GLU A 315 -3.72 -11.31 0.48
CA GLU A 315 -3.28 -12.08 -0.68
C GLU A 315 -1.93 -11.60 -1.22
N VAL A 316 -1.71 -10.27 -1.32
CA VAL A 316 -0.42 -9.72 -1.75
C VAL A 316 0.70 -10.05 -0.75
N LYS A 317 0.43 -9.96 0.55
CA LYS A 317 1.38 -10.36 1.60
C LYS A 317 1.74 -11.85 1.50
N ALA A 318 0.77 -12.72 1.20
CA ALA A 318 0.99 -14.17 1.09
C ALA A 318 1.96 -14.58 -0.04
N VAL A 319 2.15 -13.69 -1.03
CA VAL A 319 3.08 -13.86 -2.15
C VAL A 319 4.28 -12.90 -2.12
N ASN A 320 4.44 -12.11 -1.04
CA ASN A 320 5.44 -11.06 -0.92
C ASN A 320 5.49 -10.13 -2.16
N GLY A 321 4.32 -9.71 -2.63
CA GLY A 321 4.17 -8.81 -3.77
C GLY A 321 4.07 -7.34 -3.38
N THR A 322 3.71 -6.49 -4.35
CA THR A 322 3.51 -5.05 -4.16
C THR A 322 2.01 -4.75 -4.15
N PHE A 323 1.51 -4.21 -3.04
CA PHE A 323 0.13 -3.73 -2.97
C PHE A 323 0.13 -2.28 -3.41
N MET A 324 -0.60 -1.98 -4.48
CA MET A 324 -0.70 -0.63 -5.01
C MET A 324 -2.14 -0.14 -4.98
N SER A 325 -2.32 1.07 -4.44
CA SER A 325 -3.62 1.74 -4.32
C SER A 325 -3.61 3.07 -5.06
N LEU A 326 -4.76 3.43 -5.63
CA LEU A 326 -5.00 4.67 -6.36
C LEU A 326 -5.99 5.54 -5.58
N TRP A 327 -5.61 6.79 -5.34
CA TRP A 327 -6.44 7.77 -4.67
C TRP A 327 -6.39 9.10 -5.41
N HIS A 328 -7.34 9.96 -5.14
CA HIS A 328 -7.33 11.34 -5.59
C HIS A 328 -7.20 12.27 -4.39
N ASN A 329 -6.53 13.41 -4.54
CA ASN A 329 -6.42 14.39 -3.44
C ASN A 329 -7.80 14.86 -2.95
N GLU A 330 -8.79 14.91 -3.85
CA GLU A 330 -10.18 15.21 -3.51
C GLU A 330 -10.84 14.13 -2.65
N SER A 331 -10.50 12.85 -2.81
CA SER A 331 -11.06 11.78 -1.96
C SER A 331 -10.65 11.91 -0.50
N ILE A 332 -9.49 12.52 -0.23
CA ILE A 332 -8.95 12.67 1.12
C ILE A 332 -9.45 13.98 1.77
N SER A 333 -10.19 14.81 1.03
CA SER A 333 -10.65 16.13 1.49
C SER A 333 -11.77 16.09 2.55
N ASN A 334 -12.47 14.96 2.69
CA ASN A 334 -13.74 14.85 3.42
C ASN A 334 -14.85 15.82 2.93
N MET A 335 -14.67 16.48 1.79
CA MET A 335 -15.70 17.27 1.12
C MET A 335 -16.66 16.34 0.39
N LYS A 336 -17.97 16.65 0.36
CA LYS A 336 -18.96 15.86 -0.39
C LYS A 336 -18.48 15.57 -1.82
N PRO A 337 -18.54 14.31 -2.31
CA PRO A 337 -19.17 13.13 -1.72
C PRO A 337 -18.22 12.20 -0.92
N TRP A 338 -17.09 12.72 -0.45
CA TRP A 338 -15.97 11.98 0.11
C TRP A 338 -15.90 12.03 1.65
N GLU A 339 -17.01 12.28 2.34
CA GLU A 339 -17.02 12.27 3.80
C GLU A 339 -16.54 10.92 4.37
N GLY A 340 -15.55 10.96 5.27
CA GLY A 340 -14.97 9.78 5.92
C GLY A 340 -13.87 9.06 5.13
N TRP A 341 -13.57 9.51 3.91
CA TRP A 341 -12.58 8.85 3.04
C TRP A 341 -11.14 9.19 3.39
N LYS A 342 -10.91 10.31 4.09
CA LYS A 342 -9.60 10.61 4.69
C LYS A 342 -9.17 9.51 5.65
N GLU A 343 -10.07 9.08 6.52
CA GLU A 343 -9.83 8.02 7.50
C GLU A 343 -9.62 6.67 6.81
N VAL A 344 -10.41 6.38 5.76
CA VAL A 344 -10.25 5.19 4.93
C VAL A 344 -8.85 5.12 4.31
N TYR A 345 -8.36 6.22 3.73
CA TYR A 345 -7.01 6.28 3.17
C TYR A 345 -5.97 5.95 4.25
N GLU A 346 -6.06 6.59 5.42
CA GLU A 346 -5.12 6.34 6.51
C GLU A 346 -5.20 4.89 7.01
N ASP A 347 -6.39 4.28 7.05
CA ASP A 347 -6.57 2.90 7.49
C ASP A 347 -5.98 1.88 6.51
N VAL A 348 -6.10 2.10 5.20
CA VAL A 348 -5.41 1.31 4.18
C VAL A 348 -3.90 1.45 4.33
N VAL A 349 -3.40 2.67 4.52
CA VAL A 349 -1.97 2.93 4.75
C VAL A 349 -1.47 2.24 6.02
N LYS A 350 -2.22 2.28 7.13
CA LYS A 350 -1.87 1.60 8.39
C LYS A 350 -1.70 0.09 8.18
N GLN A 351 -2.40 -0.53 7.24
CA GLN A 351 -2.22 -1.95 6.94
C GLN A 351 -0.83 -2.28 6.35
N HIS A 352 -0.12 -1.31 5.77
CA HIS A 352 1.25 -1.51 5.32
C HIS A 352 2.20 -1.76 6.50
N ILE A 353 2.03 -1.01 7.60
CA ILE A 353 2.87 -1.14 8.80
C ILE A 353 2.36 -2.23 9.74
N LYS A 354 1.05 -2.49 9.72
CA LYS A 354 0.49 -3.61 10.48
C LYS A 354 1.05 -4.92 9.95
N LEU A 355 1.98 -5.47 10.73
CA LEU A 355 1.83 -6.85 11.18
C LEU A 355 2.29 -7.08 12.60
N ILE A 356 2.47 -6.04 13.43
CA ILE A 356 2.47 -6.24 14.88
C ILE A 356 1.03 -6.50 15.31
N LYS A 357 0.66 -7.77 15.36
CA LYS A 357 -0.62 -8.26 15.83
C LYS A 357 -0.59 -8.36 17.33
N HIS A 358 -1.62 -7.79 17.96
CA HIS A 358 -1.96 -8.11 19.32
C HIS A 358 -2.68 -9.47 19.36
N LEU A 359 -2.20 -10.37 20.20
CA LEU A 359 -2.75 -11.70 20.44
C LEU A 359 -3.25 -11.76 21.88
N CYS A 360 -4.53 -12.10 22.05
CA CYS A 360 -5.07 -12.54 23.32
C CYS A 360 -4.40 -13.84 23.75
N HIS A 361 -4.36 -14.13 25.05
CA HIS A 361 -3.66 -15.30 25.60
C HIS A 361 -3.99 -16.61 24.88
N THR A 362 -5.26 -16.83 24.54
CA THR A 362 -5.75 -18.04 23.85
C THR A 362 -5.32 -18.16 22.39
N GLU A 363 -4.90 -17.06 21.77
CA GLU A 363 -4.46 -17.02 20.36
C GLU A 363 -2.96 -17.32 20.22
N ILE A 364 -2.23 -17.40 21.34
CA ILE A 364 -0.78 -17.57 21.34
C ILE A 364 -0.42 -19.03 21.02
N ASN A 365 0.20 -19.25 19.85
CA ASN A 365 0.88 -20.50 19.54
C ASN A 365 2.20 -20.60 20.34
N LYS A 366 2.13 -21.28 21.49
CA LYS A 366 3.26 -21.45 22.42
C LYS A 366 4.47 -22.17 21.79
N SER A 367 4.23 -23.12 20.88
CA SER A 367 5.31 -23.82 20.19
C SER A 367 6.15 -22.88 19.31
N LYS A 368 5.49 -22.05 18.49
CA LYS A 368 6.19 -21.04 17.67
C LYS A 368 6.85 -19.97 18.54
N TRP A 369 6.16 -19.52 19.59
CA TRP A 369 6.69 -18.56 20.56
C TRP A 369 8.02 -19.03 21.18
N ASP A 370 8.02 -20.24 21.76
CA ASP A 370 9.21 -20.77 22.44
C ASP A 370 10.34 -21.09 21.47
N ASN A 371 10.02 -21.46 20.23
CA ASN A 371 11.03 -21.60 19.18
C ASN A 371 11.73 -20.25 18.90
N THR A 372 10.98 -19.14 18.85
CA THR A 372 11.56 -17.81 18.69
C THR A 372 12.42 -17.42 19.87
N ILE A 373 11.97 -17.66 21.10
CA ILE A 373 12.79 -17.39 22.30
C ILE A 373 14.09 -18.19 22.26
N LYS A 374 14.03 -19.48 21.94
CA LYS A 374 15.20 -20.36 21.85
C LYS A 374 16.22 -19.88 20.80
N LEU A 375 15.74 -19.43 19.64
CA LEU A 375 16.59 -18.99 18.53
C LEU A 375 17.03 -17.53 18.65
N SER A 376 16.41 -16.75 19.54
CA SER A 376 16.68 -15.32 19.63
C SER A 376 18.07 -15.02 20.19
N PRO A 377 18.74 -13.96 19.70
CA PRO A 377 20.01 -13.50 20.25
C PRO A 377 20.01 -13.27 21.77
N GLU A 378 18.92 -12.71 22.26
CA GLU A 378 18.70 -12.37 23.67
C GLU A 378 17.63 -13.28 24.27
N GLY A 379 17.52 -14.52 23.80
CA GLY A 379 16.61 -15.50 24.39
C GLY A 379 16.89 -15.66 25.89
N ILE A 380 15.90 -15.33 26.71
CA ILE A 380 15.97 -15.42 28.18
C ILE A 380 14.79 -16.23 28.71
N VAL A 381 15.01 -16.96 29.81
CA VAL A 381 13.99 -17.83 30.41
C VAL A 381 12.72 -17.07 30.80
N TYR A 382 12.86 -15.79 31.17
CA TYR A 382 11.77 -14.89 31.53
C TYR A 382 10.69 -14.72 30.46
N ALA A 383 11.05 -14.95 29.19
CA ALA A 383 10.15 -14.81 28.06
C ALA A 383 9.62 -16.15 27.53
N ALA A 384 10.04 -17.29 28.09
CA ALA A 384 9.50 -18.59 27.73
C ALA A 384 8.02 -18.69 28.15
N SER A 385 7.20 -19.32 27.33
CA SER A 385 5.74 -19.36 27.50
C SER A 385 5.34 -19.97 28.85
N TRP A 386 5.96 -21.10 29.23
CA TRP A 386 5.72 -21.76 30.50
C TRP A 386 6.06 -20.88 31.72
N TYR A 387 7.10 -20.04 31.60
CA TYR A 387 7.51 -19.14 32.68
C TYR A 387 6.51 -17.99 32.82
N LEU A 388 6.12 -17.39 31.68
CA LEU A 388 5.13 -16.33 31.61
C LEU A 388 3.75 -16.79 32.14
N ASP A 389 3.36 -18.03 31.88
CA ASP A 389 2.13 -18.63 32.43
C ASP A 389 2.11 -18.65 33.96
N ILE A 390 3.27 -18.75 34.61
CA ILE A 390 3.39 -18.78 36.08
C ILE A 390 3.43 -17.36 36.65
N VAL A 391 4.28 -16.48 36.10
CA VAL A 391 4.56 -15.16 36.70
C VAL A 391 3.55 -14.08 36.28
N SER A 392 2.87 -14.28 35.14
CA SER A 392 1.83 -13.40 34.62
C SER A 392 0.74 -14.22 33.92
N PRO A 393 -0.07 -15.00 34.66
CA PRO A 393 -1.16 -15.79 34.08
C PRO A 393 -2.09 -14.93 33.23
N GLY A 394 -2.44 -15.39 32.02
CA GLY A 394 -3.26 -14.61 31.08
C GLY A 394 -2.52 -13.50 30.34
N TRP A 395 -1.18 -13.54 30.32
CA TRP A 395 -0.37 -12.63 29.51
C TRP A 395 -0.82 -12.63 28.04
N GLU A 396 -0.75 -11.45 27.42
CA GLU A 396 -1.05 -11.23 26.01
C GLU A 396 0.25 -11.04 25.24
N ALA A 397 0.20 -10.94 23.91
CA ALA A 397 1.40 -10.80 23.12
C ALA A 397 1.25 -9.79 21.98
N LEU A 398 2.37 -9.21 21.58
CA LEU A 398 2.53 -8.65 20.25
C LEU A 398 3.40 -9.61 19.42
N MET A 399 3.01 -9.83 18.18
CA MET A 399 3.70 -10.71 17.24
C MET A 399 3.78 -10.06 15.88
N ASP A 400 4.93 -10.19 15.20
CA ASP A 400 5.10 -9.78 13.80
C ASP A 400 5.84 -10.85 13.00
N ASP A 401 5.55 -10.88 11.69
CA ASP A 401 6.10 -11.80 10.68
C ASP A 401 6.04 -13.27 11.13
N ASP A 402 4.83 -13.73 11.53
CA ASP A 402 4.54 -15.09 11.99
C ASP A 402 5.51 -15.61 13.06
N TYR A 403 5.55 -14.91 14.20
CA TYR A 403 6.41 -15.18 15.36
C TYR A 403 7.90 -14.90 15.16
N LYS A 404 8.34 -14.37 14.01
CA LYS A 404 9.74 -13.96 13.83
C LYS A 404 10.15 -12.81 14.75
N PHE A 405 9.19 -11.97 15.15
CA PHE A 405 9.33 -10.98 16.20
C PHE A 405 8.21 -11.17 17.23
N ILE A 406 8.56 -11.19 18.51
CA ILE A 406 7.60 -11.37 19.60
C ILE A 406 7.90 -10.47 20.78
N PHE A 407 6.85 -10.02 21.46
CA PHE A 407 6.94 -9.16 22.63
C PHE A 407 5.84 -9.53 23.64
N PRO A 408 6.19 -10.03 24.85
CA PRO A 408 5.20 -10.41 25.84
C PRO A 408 4.58 -9.18 26.52
N LEU A 409 3.26 -9.18 26.68
CA LEU A 409 2.49 -8.19 27.42
C LEU A 409 2.01 -8.80 28.73
N CYS A 410 2.87 -8.69 29.75
CA CYS A 410 2.53 -9.09 31.12
C CYS A 410 1.52 -8.10 31.70
N ASN A 411 0.25 -8.48 31.68
CA ASN A 411 -0.86 -7.61 32.06
C ASN A 411 -1.46 -7.98 33.41
N ARG A 412 -2.01 -6.97 34.09
CA ARG A 412 -2.91 -7.11 35.24
C ARG A 412 -4.04 -6.10 35.12
N SER A 413 -5.11 -6.35 35.84
CA SER A 413 -6.22 -5.40 35.97
C SER A 413 -6.52 -5.13 37.43
N LYS A 414 -6.70 -3.85 37.79
CA LYS A 414 -7.10 -3.42 39.14
C LYS A 414 -8.11 -2.28 39.00
N PHE A 415 -9.24 -2.37 39.71
CA PHE A 415 -10.33 -1.37 39.67
C PHE A 415 -10.80 -1.00 38.26
N GLY A 416 -10.87 -1.98 37.33
CA GLY A 416 -11.31 -1.75 35.95
C GLY A 416 -10.25 -1.18 35.01
N PHE A 417 -9.03 -0.91 35.50
CA PHE A 417 -7.91 -0.45 34.66
C PHE A 417 -6.94 -1.60 34.38
N SER A 418 -6.67 -1.85 33.10
CA SER A 418 -5.61 -2.76 32.68
C SER A 418 -4.27 -2.03 32.55
N TYR A 419 -3.21 -2.66 33.01
CA TYR A 419 -1.86 -2.11 32.98
C TYR A 419 -0.81 -3.20 32.70
N LEU A 420 0.32 -2.78 32.13
CA LEU A 420 1.49 -3.63 31.96
C LEU A 420 2.47 -3.38 33.09
N TYR A 421 2.99 -4.47 33.64
CA TYR A 421 3.92 -4.42 34.78
C TYR A 421 5.07 -5.39 34.56
N GLN A 422 6.18 -5.17 35.26
CA GLN A 422 7.29 -6.12 35.34
C GLN A 422 6.96 -7.18 36.42
N PRO A 423 6.73 -8.46 36.07
CA PRO A 423 6.40 -9.46 37.06
C PRO A 423 7.52 -9.71 38.06
N HIS A 424 7.16 -10.14 39.27
CA HIS A 424 8.14 -10.61 40.23
C HIS A 424 8.97 -11.75 39.61
N PHE A 425 10.25 -11.82 40.00
CA PHE A 425 11.24 -12.78 39.48
C PHE A 425 11.58 -12.65 37.99
N THR A 426 11.01 -11.65 37.30
CA THR A 426 11.30 -11.33 35.90
C THR A 426 12.11 -10.05 35.86
N GLN A 427 13.41 -10.11 35.54
CA GLN A 427 14.26 -8.91 35.55
C GLN A 427 13.98 -8.00 34.35
N GLN A 428 13.81 -8.59 33.17
CA GLN A 428 13.70 -7.93 31.87
C GLN A 428 12.86 -8.77 30.90
N GLY A 429 12.30 -8.12 29.89
CA GLY A 429 11.55 -8.71 28.79
C GLY A 429 11.81 -7.96 27.49
N GLY A 430 10.75 -7.56 26.78
CA GLY A 430 10.84 -6.73 25.58
C GLY A 430 10.70 -7.51 24.27
N LEU A 431 11.32 -7.00 23.22
CA LEU A 431 11.27 -7.55 21.87
C LEU A 431 12.35 -8.60 21.67
N PHE A 432 11.91 -9.78 21.23
CA PHE A 432 12.76 -10.89 20.81
C PHE A 432 12.58 -11.17 19.32
N SER A 433 13.65 -11.61 18.67
CA SER A 433 13.62 -11.95 17.24
C SER A 433 14.59 -13.06 16.90
N ILE A 434 14.25 -13.87 15.89
CA ILE A 434 15.16 -14.82 15.26
C ILE A 434 16.06 -14.19 14.18
N SER A 435 15.86 -12.90 13.86
CA SER A 435 16.55 -12.20 12.75
C SER A 435 17.75 -11.36 13.19
N GLY A 436 18.31 -11.64 14.37
CA GLY A 436 19.34 -10.81 14.97
C GLY A 436 18.77 -9.85 16.03
N PHE A 437 19.59 -8.87 16.43
CA PHE A 437 19.18 -7.85 17.39
C PHE A 437 18.17 -6.88 16.77
N PRO A 438 17.00 -6.64 17.40
CA PRO A 438 16.03 -5.69 16.90
C PRO A 438 16.60 -4.27 16.84
N SER A 439 16.36 -3.55 15.73
CA SER A 439 16.75 -2.14 15.63
C SER A 439 15.92 -1.26 16.57
N THR A 440 16.46 -0.10 16.97
CA THR A 440 15.73 0.90 17.78
C THR A 440 14.36 1.24 17.19
N ASN A 441 14.27 1.39 15.86
CA ASN A 441 12.99 1.65 15.19
C ASN A 441 12.01 0.48 15.35
N LYS A 442 12.48 -0.77 15.27
CA LYS A 442 11.62 -1.95 15.43
C LYS A 442 11.10 -2.08 16.86
N VAL A 443 11.95 -1.81 17.84
CA VAL A 443 11.55 -1.76 19.25
C VAL A 443 10.47 -0.67 19.45
N LYS A 444 10.69 0.53 18.90
CA LYS A 444 9.70 1.62 18.94
C LYS A 444 8.36 1.21 18.35
N GLN A 445 8.36 0.54 17.19
CA GLN A 445 7.12 0.05 16.56
C GLN A 445 6.33 -0.91 17.46
N PHE A 446 7.00 -1.81 18.19
CA PHE A 446 6.35 -2.70 19.15
C PHE A 446 5.79 -1.98 20.37
N LEU A 447 6.50 -0.99 20.89
CA LEU A 447 6.00 -0.16 21.99
C LEU A 447 4.79 0.67 21.56
N ASP A 448 4.84 1.27 20.37
CA ASP A 448 3.73 2.04 19.79
C ASP A 448 2.52 1.15 19.42
N ALA A 449 2.72 -0.17 19.28
CA ALA A 449 1.67 -1.14 18.99
C ALA A 449 0.99 -1.73 20.24
N ILE A 450 1.42 -1.35 21.45
CA ILE A 450 0.77 -1.78 22.69
C ILE A 450 -0.68 -1.27 22.70
N PRO A 451 -1.69 -2.13 22.95
CA PRO A 451 -3.09 -1.72 22.93
C PRO A 451 -3.42 -0.56 23.89
N GLU A 452 -4.20 0.41 23.41
CA GLU A 452 -4.57 1.62 24.17
C GLU A 452 -5.39 1.35 25.46
N LYS A 453 -5.87 0.12 25.65
CA LYS A 453 -6.50 -0.34 26.91
C LYS A 453 -5.52 -0.32 28.08
N TYR A 454 -4.21 -0.42 27.81
CA TYR A 454 -3.16 -0.38 28.82
C TYR A 454 -2.79 1.07 29.15
N LYS A 455 -3.40 1.61 30.22
CA LYS A 455 -3.24 3.03 30.60
C LYS A 455 -1.97 3.31 31.41
N LEU A 456 -1.39 2.28 32.03
CA LEU A 456 -0.13 2.35 32.76
C LEU A 456 0.79 1.25 32.24
N ILE A 457 2.04 1.60 31.95
CA ILE A 457 3.05 0.68 31.41
C ILE A 457 4.34 0.89 32.18
N GLU A 458 4.75 -0.11 32.97
CA GLU A 458 6.04 -0.14 33.64
C GLU A 458 6.72 -1.49 33.36
N ILE A 459 7.67 -1.48 32.43
CA ILE A 459 8.38 -2.69 31.97
C ILE A 459 9.88 -2.40 31.81
N ASN A 460 10.70 -3.44 31.95
CA ASN A 460 12.13 -3.39 31.67
C ASN A 460 12.42 -4.11 30.36
N LEU A 461 13.03 -3.42 29.40
CA LEU A 461 13.46 -4.02 28.14
C LEU A 461 14.82 -4.72 28.30
N ASN A 462 15.04 -5.79 27.52
CA ASN A 462 16.32 -6.51 27.53
C ASN A 462 17.46 -5.64 26.99
N THR A 463 18.70 -6.09 27.23
CA THR A 463 19.91 -5.30 26.95
C THR A 463 20.12 -4.91 25.49
N SER A 464 19.51 -5.60 24.53
CA SER A 464 19.59 -5.24 23.11
C SER A 464 18.55 -4.22 22.64
N ASN A 465 17.50 -3.99 23.45
CA ASN A 465 16.36 -3.17 23.06
C ASN A 465 16.60 -1.68 23.40
N HIS A 466 17.46 -1.04 22.62
CA HIS A 466 17.84 0.36 22.82
C HIS A 466 16.80 1.34 22.28
N ILE A 467 16.37 2.29 23.13
CA ILE A 467 15.49 3.39 22.75
C ILE A 467 15.74 4.60 23.65
N ASP A 468 15.69 5.81 23.08
CA ASP A 468 15.87 7.06 23.83
C ASP A 468 14.54 7.65 24.30
N ALA A 469 13.48 7.51 23.50
CA ALA A 469 12.12 7.89 23.83
C ALA A 469 11.11 7.18 22.89
N PHE A 470 9.87 7.03 23.36
CA PHE A 470 8.72 6.65 22.52
C PHE A 470 7.51 7.53 22.86
N ASN A 471 6.49 7.53 22.00
CA ASN A 471 5.52 8.63 21.89
C ASN A 471 4.74 8.95 23.19
N THR A 472 4.66 8.03 24.15
CA THR A 472 3.80 8.13 25.34
C THR A 472 4.51 7.93 26.68
N GLY A 473 5.85 7.80 26.73
CA GLY A 473 6.54 7.38 27.96
C GLY A 473 7.95 7.94 28.16
N LYS A 474 8.45 7.83 29.40
CA LYS A 474 9.84 8.14 29.77
C LYS A 474 10.67 6.87 29.76
N VAL A 475 11.91 6.96 29.28
CA VAL A 475 12.87 5.87 29.30
C VAL A 475 13.98 6.20 30.29
N SER A 476 14.31 5.26 31.18
CA SER A 476 15.40 5.39 32.13
C SER A 476 16.37 4.23 31.98
N LYS A 477 17.68 4.51 31.94
CA LYS A 477 18.70 3.46 31.90
C LYS A 477 18.83 2.79 33.26
N ARG A 478 18.76 1.46 33.29
CA ARG A 478 19.07 0.64 34.48
C ARG A 478 20.41 -0.07 34.26
N ARG A 479 21.10 -0.40 35.36
CA ARG A 479 22.35 -1.18 35.31
C ARG A 479 22.02 -2.66 35.49
N THR A 480 22.57 -3.50 34.62
CA THR A 480 22.54 -4.96 34.75
C THR A 480 23.89 -5.52 34.32
N HIS A 481 24.22 -6.72 34.78
CA HIS A 481 25.40 -7.45 34.37
C HIS A 481 24.97 -8.55 33.41
N HIS A 482 25.42 -8.46 32.16
CA HIS A 482 25.09 -9.43 31.12
C HIS A 482 26.38 -10.10 30.64
N LEU A 483 26.48 -11.40 30.88
CA LEU A 483 27.49 -12.26 30.27
C LEU A 483 26.87 -12.98 29.09
N SER A 484 27.20 -12.53 27.87
CA SER A 484 26.85 -13.28 26.67
C SER A 484 27.55 -14.63 26.70
N LEU A 485 26.85 -15.73 26.43
CA LEU A 485 27.41 -17.10 26.35
C LEU A 485 27.63 -17.58 24.90
N ARG A 486 27.69 -16.64 23.95
CA ARG A 486 27.76 -16.92 22.52
C ARG A 486 29.18 -17.05 21.98
N LYS A 487 30.19 -16.66 22.75
CA LYS A 487 31.59 -16.79 22.33
C LYS A 487 32.07 -18.22 22.62
N PRO A 488 33.11 -18.71 21.92
CA PRO A 488 33.81 -19.93 22.30
C PRO A 488 34.33 -19.82 23.74
N ILE A 489 34.39 -20.95 24.44
CA ILE A 489 34.78 -21.01 25.86
C ILE A 489 36.16 -20.39 26.11
N GLU A 490 37.05 -20.47 25.12
CA GLU A 490 38.40 -19.89 25.10
C GLU A 490 38.40 -18.36 25.26
N GLY A 491 37.31 -17.68 24.85
CA GLY A 491 37.15 -16.23 24.99
C GLY A 491 36.80 -15.75 26.40
N TYR A 492 36.55 -16.67 27.34
CA TYR A 492 36.18 -16.35 28.74
C TYR A 492 37.29 -16.64 29.75
N GLY A 493 38.49 -17.02 29.30
CA GLY A 493 39.60 -17.52 30.12
C GLY A 493 40.24 -16.57 31.14
N LYS A 494 39.57 -15.47 31.53
CA LYS A 494 39.96 -14.58 32.64
C LYS A 494 38.76 -14.04 33.45
N LEU A 495 37.57 -14.62 33.33
CA LEU A 495 36.35 -14.11 33.98
C LEU A 495 35.91 -14.89 35.23
N PHE A 496 36.74 -15.81 35.71
CA PHE A 496 36.53 -16.50 36.99
C PHE A 496 37.82 -16.51 37.81
#